data_AF-A0A7S2NEK6-F1
#
_entry.id   AF-A0A7S2NEK6-F1
#
_cell.length_a   1.000
_cell.length_b   1.000
_cell.length_c   1.000
_cell.angle_alpha   90.00
_cell.angle_beta   90.00
_cell.angle_gamma   90.00
#
_symmetry.space_group_name_H-M   'P 1'
#
loop_
_entity.id
_entity.type
_entity.pdbx_description
1 polymer ?
#
loop_
_entity_poly.entity_id
_entity_poly.type
_entity_poly.pdbx_seq_one_letter_code
_entity_poly.pdbx_strand_id
1 'polypeptide(L)'
;DAEGIKALLANRTFLASAFPHWSKLVAFARGEVRAMNFKRQQEPRSFSRSGHHAMAPRYAFEDAHEVVGGITRSFASFWDSECASMKATLMQMDSHQTGRVPLAKFYSSALDSEWRFGESESYLRDLGALDESSRWRGKQVMIPNYLQAASNCIVSTPHYMVCCPSECDVLLGELEVAIGAPSAPAGRIIGLVRNMTSQTTVDHDDPPSLDGPLTRQLEQLAENNGGAVPLHGRLFAQWLHYAFPRECPFPHRRGTTASLSPTEFGSQYLATGDEMQRHAAAANESAPLEAGQEAKQQWLSQWSAEEELLADSGDLAAPWESRHSALIGGLLVVLVVVAILTKLGGIAGGKGGP
;
A
#
# COMPACT_ATOMS: atom_id res chain seq x y z
N ASP A 1 11.90 -8.98 23.77
CA ASP A 1 12.62 -10.27 23.96
C ASP A 1 11.92 -11.11 25.04
N ALA A 2 12.38 -12.36 25.26
CA ALA A 2 11.78 -13.29 26.22
C ALA A 2 11.97 -12.88 27.69
N GLU A 3 13.00 -12.08 28.01
CA GLU A 3 13.22 -11.55 29.36
C GLU A 3 12.24 -10.42 29.68
N GLY A 4 12.00 -9.53 28.73
CA GLY A 4 10.97 -8.49 28.81
C GLY A 4 9.58 -9.09 29.04
N ILE A 5 9.23 -10.15 28.31
CA ILE A 5 7.95 -10.87 28.53
C ILE A 5 7.90 -11.46 29.95
N LYS A 6 8.97 -12.10 30.43
CA LYS A 6 9.02 -12.63 31.80
C LYS A 6 8.90 -11.54 32.86
N ALA A 7 9.59 -10.41 32.68
CA ALA A 7 9.52 -9.26 33.59
C ALA A 7 8.10 -8.65 33.63
N LEU A 8 7.46 -8.50 32.47
CA LEU A 8 6.09 -8.01 32.33
C LEU A 8 5.06 -8.97 32.94
N LEU A 9 5.26 -10.28 32.79
CA LEU A 9 4.38 -11.29 33.38
C LEU A 9 4.56 -11.44 34.89
N ALA A 10 5.76 -11.15 35.40
CA ALA A 10 6.05 -11.17 36.84
C ALA A 10 5.34 -10.03 37.59
N ASN A 11 5.13 -8.88 36.94
CA ASN A 11 4.38 -7.77 37.51
C ASN A 11 3.27 -7.27 36.58
N ARG A 12 2.07 -7.85 36.71
CA ARG A 12 0.92 -7.54 35.85
C ARG A 12 0.41 -6.10 35.98
N THR A 13 0.72 -5.39 37.06
CA THR A 13 0.36 -3.95 37.16
C THR A 13 1.22 -3.10 36.24
N PHE A 14 2.43 -3.57 35.93
CA PHE A 14 3.34 -2.91 35.00
C PHE A 14 2.83 -2.97 33.55
N LEU A 15 2.00 -3.95 33.20
CA LEU A 15 1.35 -4.02 31.88
C LEU A 15 0.44 -2.81 31.64
N ALA A 16 -0.26 -2.34 32.68
CA ALA A 16 -1.16 -1.19 32.58
C ALA A 16 -0.42 0.15 32.44
N SER A 17 0.82 0.23 32.92
CA SER A 17 1.66 1.42 32.81
C SER A 17 2.63 1.38 31.62
N ALA A 18 3.04 0.20 31.18
CA ALA A 18 4.04 0.02 30.12
C ALA A 18 3.42 0.01 28.72
N PHE A 19 2.15 -0.39 28.57
CA PHE A 19 1.46 -0.40 27.29
C PHE A 19 0.43 0.72 27.22
N PRO A 20 0.60 1.68 26.29
CA PRO A 20 -0.45 2.62 25.93
C PRO A 20 -1.74 1.87 25.62
N HIS A 21 -2.87 2.40 26.10
CA HIS A 21 -4.19 1.81 25.86
C HIS A 21 -4.36 0.35 26.31
N TRP A 22 -3.63 -0.12 27.33
CA TRP A 22 -3.76 -1.49 27.87
C TRP A 22 -5.20 -1.92 28.14
N SER A 23 -6.04 -1.02 28.66
CA SER A 23 -7.47 -1.29 28.88
C SER A 23 -8.22 -1.62 27.59
N LYS A 24 -7.91 -0.93 26.48
CA LYS A 24 -8.47 -1.21 25.15
C LYS A 24 -7.98 -2.55 24.61
N LEU A 25 -6.69 -2.86 24.76
CA LEU A 25 -6.12 -4.16 24.36
C LEU A 25 -6.79 -5.34 25.09
N VAL A 26 -7.01 -5.20 26.40
CA VAL A 26 -7.75 -6.20 27.19
C VAL A 26 -9.21 -6.30 26.74
N ALA A 27 -9.86 -5.18 26.42
CA ALA A 27 -11.22 -5.17 25.91
C ALA A 27 -11.33 -5.88 24.55
N PHE A 28 -10.39 -5.63 23.65
CA PHE A 28 -10.28 -6.31 22.36
C PHE A 28 -10.10 -7.82 22.52
N ALA A 29 -9.14 -8.28 23.34
CA ALA A 29 -8.93 -9.71 23.60
C ALA A 29 -10.18 -10.37 24.23
N ARG A 30 -10.89 -9.67 25.12
CA ARG A 30 -12.19 -10.14 25.65
C ARG A 30 -13.27 -10.21 24.57
N GLY A 31 -13.26 -9.28 23.62
CA GLY A 31 -14.13 -9.28 22.45
C GLY A 31 -13.96 -10.54 21.60
N GLU A 32 -12.72 -10.92 21.31
CA GLU A 32 -12.38 -12.15 20.57
C GLU A 32 -12.89 -13.41 21.29
N VAL A 33 -12.70 -13.48 22.61
CA VAL A 33 -13.26 -14.59 23.42
C VAL A 33 -14.79 -14.61 23.36
N ARG A 34 -15.45 -13.45 23.39
CA ARG A 34 -16.93 -13.36 23.27
C ARG A 34 -17.40 -13.77 21.88
N ALA A 35 -16.71 -13.36 20.83
CA ALA A 35 -17.03 -13.71 19.45
C ALA A 35 -16.91 -15.22 19.21
N MET A 36 -15.85 -15.85 19.73
CA MET A 36 -15.68 -17.30 19.69
C MET A 36 -16.78 -18.02 20.49
N ASN A 37 -17.11 -17.56 21.69
CA ASN A 37 -18.21 -18.13 22.47
C ASN A 37 -19.57 -17.99 21.76
N PHE A 38 -19.80 -16.87 21.07
CA PHE A 38 -21.01 -16.65 20.27
C PHE A 38 -21.09 -17.64 19.11
N LYS A 39 -20.00 -17.85 18.35
CA LYS A 39 -19.91 -18.90 17.32
C LYS A 39 -20.17 -20.29 17.89
N ARG A 40 -19.56 -20.61 19.04
CA ARG A 40 -19.74 -21.89 19.73
C ARG A 40 -21.20 -22.16 20.12
N GLN A 41 -21.96 -21.11 20.45
CA GLN A 41 -23.40 -21.21 20.73
C GLN A 41 -24.23 -21.39 19.47
N GLN A 42 -23.86 -20.74 18.36
CA GLN A 42 -24.58 -20.86 17.08
C GLN A 42 -24.31 -22.20 16.37
N GLU A 43 -23.11 -22.76 16.53
CA GLU A 43 -22.68 -23.97 15.81
C GLU A 43 -22.18 -25.09 16.75
N PRO A 44 -22.98 -25.54 17.73
CA PRO A 44 -22.51 -26.41 18.81
C PRO A 44 -22.01 -27.77 18.33
N ARG A 45 -22.42 -28.24 17.14
CA ARG A 45 -21.93 -29.49 16.54
C ARG A 45 -20.49 -29.37 16.01
N SER A 46 -20.10 -28.19 15.52
CA SER A 46 -18.74 -27.92 15.05
C SER A 46 -17.73 -27.87 16.21
N PHE A 47 -18.21 -27.46 17.39
CA PHE A 47 -17.40 -27.26 18.60
C PHE A 47 -17.52 -28.37 19.65
N SER A 48 -18.41 -29.35 19.48
CA SER A 48 -18.55 -30.47 20.42
C SER A 48 -17.63 -31.63 20.02
N ARG A 49 -16.88 -32.17 20.99
CA ARG A 49 -15.99 -33.33 20.81
C ARG A 49 -16.30 -34.39 21.88
N SER A 50 -15.84 -35.62 21.68
CA SER A 50 -15.93 -36.65 22.72
C SER A 50 -15.26 -36.16 24.01
N GLY A 51 -16.05 -36.01 25.08
CA GLY A 51 -15.58 -35.51 26.38
C GLY A 51 -15.61 -33.98 26.57
N HIS A 52 -16.02 -33.20 25.56
CA HIS A 52 -16.15 -31.74 25.67
C HIS A 52 -17.42 -31.26 24.95
N HIS A 53 -18.35 -30.70 25.71
CA HIS A 53 -19.60 -30.15 25.17
C HIS A 53 -19.41 -28.67 24.84
N ALA A 54 -19.96 -28.21 23.72
CA ALA A 54 -19.90 -26.79 23.30
C ALA A 54 -20.50 -25.79 24.32
N MET A 55 -21.27 -26.25 25.30
CA MET A 55 -21.82 -25.41 26.37
C MET A 55 -21.06 -25.53 27.70
N ALA A 56 -20.00 -26.33 27.76
CA ALA A 56 -19.19 -26.46 28.97
C ALA A 56 -18.43 -25.16 29.25
N PRO A 57 -18.36 -24.68 30.52
CA PRO A 57 -17.65 -23.46 30.89
C PRO A 57 -16.12 -23.66 30.93
N ARG A 58 -15.59 -24.56 30.09
CA ARG A 58 -14.19 -24.92 29.98
C ARG A 58 -13.73 -24.68 28.56
N TYR A 59 -12.49 -24.23 28.42
CA TYR A 59 -11.83 -24.00 27.14
C TYR A 59 -10.80 -25.11 26.90
N ALA A 60 -10.75 -25.60 25.67
CA ALA A 60 -9.69 -26.48 25.18
C ALA A 60 -8.51 -25.66 24.64
N PHE A 61 -7.39 -26.32 24.37
CA PHE A 61 -6.23 -25.66 23.77
C PHE A 61 -6.56 -25.08 22.39
N GLU A 62 -7.39 -25.78 21.62
CA GLU A 62 -7.85 -25.35 20.31
C GLU A 62 -8.71 -24.07 20.39
N ASP A 63 -9.51 -23.91 21.44
CA ASP A 63 -10.28 -22.68 21.66
C ASP A 63 -9.32 -21.50 21.89
N ALA A 64 -8.23 -21.72 22.63
CA ALA A 64 -7.20 -20.70 22.82
C ALA A 64 -6.46 -20.39 21.50
N HIS A 65 -6.16 -21.40 20.70
CA HIS A 65 -5.54 -21.22 19.38
C HIS A 65 -6.46 -20.45 18.42
N GLU A 66 -7.77 -20.73 18.43
CA GLU A 66 -8.76 -19.99 17.63
C GLU A 66 -8.84 -18.52 18.04
N VAL A 67 -8.86 -18.23 19.35
CA VAL A 67 -8.86 -16.86 19.86
C VAL A 67 -7.56 -16.13 19.51
N VAL A 68 -6.40 -16.77 19.70
CA VAL A 68 -5.10 -16.17 19.34
C VAL A 68 -5.00 -15.92 17.84
N GLY A 69 -5.45 -16.89 17.02
CA GLY A 69 -5.54 -16.71 15.57
C GLY A 69 -6.50 -15.58 15.17
N GLY A 70 -7.64 -15.47 15.85
CA GLY A 70 -8.60 -14.38 15.70
C GLY A 70 -7.94 -13.02 15.95
N ILE A 71 -7.31 -12.87 17.13
CA ILE A 71 -6.53 -11.70 17.50
C ILE A 71 -5.56 -11.32 16.39
N THR A 72 -4.72 -12.24 15.91
CA THR A 72 -3.72 -11.91 14.86
C THR A 72 -4.34 -11.43 13.56
N ARG A 73 -5.53 -11.90 13.19
CA ARG A 73 -6.21 -11.51 11.94
C ARG A 73 -7.00 -10.21 12.06
N SER A 74 -7.57 -9.92 13.22
CA SER A 74 -8.42 -8.74 13.44
C SER A 74 -7.66 -7.55 14.03
N PHE A 75 -6.44 -7.75 14.54
CA PHE A 75 -5.67 -6.71 15.20
C PHE A 75 -5.37 -5.49 14.30
N ALA A 76 -5.25 -5.68 12.99
CA ALA A 76 -5.03 -4.57 12.05
C ALA A 76 -6.10 -3.47 12.19
N SER A 77 -7.37 -3.85 12.34
CA SER A 77 -8.49 -2.89 12.52
C SER A 77 -8.43 -2.13 13.84
N PHE A 78 -7.84 -2.73 14.87
CA PHE A 78 -7.59 -2.07 16.14
C PHE A 78 -6.42 -1.07 16.03
N TRP A 79 -5.41 -1.41 15.22
CA TRP A 79 -4.22 -0.59 15.02
C TRP A 79 -4.46 0.64 14.14
N ASP A 80 -5.50 0.62 13.30
CA ASP A 80 -5.85 1.69 12.37
C ASP A 80 -5.94 3.08 13.04
N SER A 81 -6.52 3.17 14.25
CA SER A 81 -6.59 4.45 14.96
C SER A 81 -5.24 5.00 15.39
N GLU A 82 -4.28 4.13 15.70
CA GLU A 82 -2.91 4.54 16.05
C GLU A 82 -2.17 5.01 14.79
N CYS A 83 -2.38 4.33 13.66
CA CYS A 83 -1.86 4.76 12.35
C CYS A 83 -2.40 6.13 11.95
N ALA A 84 -3.71 6.36 12.09
CA ALA A 84 -4.34 7.64 11.82
C ALA A 84 -3.80 8.76 12.74
N SER A 85 -3.61 8.47 14.03
CA SER A 85 -3.01 9.43 14.96
C SER A 85 -1.57 9.77 14.58
N MET A 86 -0.77 8.77 14.22
CA MET A 86 0.62 8.96 13.81
C MET A 86 0.70 9.79 12.53
N LYS A 87 -0.15 9.48 11.54
CA LYS A 87 -0.27 10.24 10.30
C LYS A 87 -0.65 11.70 10.57
N ALA A 88 -1.62 11.95 11.44
CA ALA A 88 -2.05 13.31 11.77
C ALA A 88 -0.91 14.14 12.38
N THR A 89 -0.10 13.56 13.28
CA THR A 89 1.09 14.23 13.83
C THR A 89 2.13 14.53 12.76
N LEU A 90 2.41 13.57 11.86
CA LEU A 90 3.34 13.78 10.75
C LEU A 90 2.84 14.86 9.78
N MET A 91 1.54 14.89 9.48
CA MET A 91 0.92 15.91 8.62
C MET A 91 1.02 17.31 9.22
N GLN A 92 0.95 17.47 10.54
CA GLN A 92 1.18 18.77 11.20
C GLN A 92 2.60 19.30 10.98
N MET A 93 3.57 18.41 10.74
CA MET A 93 4.95 18.79 10.45
C MET A 93 5.24 18.98 8.94
N ASP A 94 4.35 18.55 8.06
CA ASP A 94 4.43 18.72 6.59
C ASP A 94 4.08 20.16 6.18
N SER A 95 5.08 21.03 6.29
CA SER A 95 4.91 22.49 6.11
C SER A 95 4.54 22.91 4.69
N HIS A 96 4.79 22.05 3.70
CA HIS A 96 4.60 22.34 2.28
C HIS A 96 3.52 21.48 1.63
N GLN A 97 2.80 20.66 2.41
CA GLN A 97 1.76 19.76 1.91
C GLN A 97 2.27 18.82 0.82
N THR A 98 3.51 18.35 0.99
CA THR A 98 4.19 17.46 0.01
C THR A 98 4.28 16.02 0.48
N GLY A 99 3.60 15.68 1.58
CA GLY A 99 3.65 14.35 2.18
C GLY A 99 5.00 14.02 2.79
N ARG A 100 5.78 15.06 3.12
CA ARG A 100 7.17 14.95 3.56
C ARG A 100 7.42 15.83 4.77
N VAL A 101 8.07 15.28 5.78
CA VAL A 101 8.45 15.98 7.01
C VAL A 101 9.96 16.26 6.98
N PRO A 102 10.43 17.51 7.12
CA PRO A 102 11.86 17.77 7.27
C PRO A 102 12.46 16.96 8.42
N LEU A 103 13.59 16.27 8.20
CA LEU A 103 14.18 15.36 9.19
C LEU A 103 14.49 16.08 10.52
N ALA A 104 14.86 17.35 10.45
CA ALA A 104 15.05 18.16 11.64
C ALA A 104 13.77 18.31 12.49
N LYS A 105 12.61 18.56 11.88
CA LYS A 105 11.31 18.62 12.59
C LYS A 105 10.91 17.26 13.14
N PHE A 106 11.15 16.20 12.37
CA PHE A 106 10.92 14.81 12.79
C PHE A 106 11.65 14.55 14.11
N TYR A 107 12.96 14.83 14.18
CA TYR A 107 13.74 14.65 15.41
C TYR A 107 13.45 15.68 16.51
N SER A 108 13.09 16.92 16.18
CA SER A 108 12.65 17.89 17.20
C SER A 108 11.42 17.39 17.97
N SER A 109 10.43 16.81 17.26
CA SER A 109 9.24 16.27 17.94
C SER A 109 9.56 15.09 18.86
N ALA A 110 10.52 14.23 18.48
CA ALA A 110 10.99 13.13 19.31
C ALA A 110 11.70 13.61 20.59
N LEU A 111 12.30 14.82 20.58
CA LEU A 111 12.94 15.42 21.75
C LEU A 111 11.92 16.09 22.69
N ASP A 112 10.86 16.68 22.15
CA ASP A 112 9.92 17.52 22.90
C ASP A 112 8.79 16.74 23.58
N SER A 113 8.23 15.73 22.93
CA SER A 113 7.01 15.08 23.44
C SER A 113 6.81 13.67 22.88
N GLU A 114 7.30 12.70 23.63
CA GLU A 114 7.16 11.24 23.43
C GLU A 114 8.25 10.61 22.55
N TRP A 115 8.66 9.40 22.93
CA TRP A 115 9.66 8.55 22.27
C TRP A 115 9.24 8.03 20.87
N ARG A 116 8.36 8.76 20.17
CA ARG A 116 7.90 8.45 18.81
C ARG A 116 8.79 9.19 17.82
N PHE A 117 9.03 8.61 16.64
CA PHE A 117 9.85 9.22 15.56
C PHE A 117 11.36 9.27 15.87
N GLY A 118 11.89 8.19 16.43
CA GLY A 118 13.29 8.11 16.90
C GLY A 118 14.23 7.33 15.99
N GLU A 119 13.76 6.82 14.85
CA GLU A 119 14.51 5.96 13.94
C GLU A 119 15.74 6.68 13.38
N SER A 120 16.88 5.97 13.33
CA SER A 120 18.13 6.53 12.81
C SER A 120 18.06 6.85 11.33
N GLU A 121 18.89 7.79 10.88
CA GLU A 121 18.93 8.17 9.47
C GLU A 121 19.26 6.98 8.56
N SER A 122 20.19 6.12 8.98
CA SER A 122 20.52 4.88 8.26
C SER A 122 19.34 3.95 8.15
N TYR A 123 18.55 3.82 9.22
CA TYR A 123 17.41 2.91 9.21
C TYR A 123 16.25 3.46 8.37
N LEU A 124 15.97 4.76 8.48
CA LEU A 124 14.97 5.43 7.62
C LEU A 124 15.32 5.34 6.13
N ARG A 125 16.61 5.38 5.78
CA ARG A 125 17.10 5.17 4.42
C ARG A 125 16.82 3.74 3.95
N ASP A 126 17.19 2.74 4.74
CA ASP A 126 16.98 1.34 4.40
C ASP A 126 15.50 1.01 4.26
N LEU A 127 14.65 1.53 5.14
CA LEU A 127 13.20 1.41 5.05
C LEU A 127 12.59 2.09 3.81
N GLY A 128 13.37 2.89 3.08
CA GLY A 128 12.86 3.69 1.96
C GLY A 128 11.95 4.83 2.41
N ALA A 129 12.05 5.26 3.67
CA ALA A 129 11.26 6.34 4.23
C ALA A 129 11.98 7.70 4.14
N LEU A 130 13.28 7.73 3.84
CA LEU A 130 14.08 8.95 3.75
C LEU A 130 14.27 9.43 2.31
N ASP A 131 13.92 10.69 2.07
CA ASP A 131 14.19 11.46 0.86
C ASP A 131 15.45 12.32 1.06
N GLU A 132 16.47 12.08 0.23
CA GLU A 132 17.72 12.86 0.21
C GLU A 132 17.99 13.52 -1.16
N SER A 133 17.03 13.50 -2.10
CA SER A 133 17.26 14.01 -3.46
C SER A 133 17.28 15.54 -3.51
N SER A 134 16.60 16.21 -2.58
CA SER A 134 16.48 17.66 -2.58
C SER A 134 17.62 18.34 -1.82
N ARG A 135 18.54 18.96 -2.55
CA ARG A 135 19.62 19.78 -1.95
C ARG A 135 19.10 20.99 -1.18
N TRP A 136 17.95 21.53 -1.58
CA TRP A 136 17.38 22.75 -1.00
C TRP A 136 16.50 22.49 0.21
N ARG A 137 15.71 21.40 0.18
CA ARG A 137 14.82 21.03 1.30
C ARG A 137 15.54 20.19 2.35
N GLY A 138 16.74 19.70 2.02
CA GLY A 138 17.48 18.77 2.86
C GLY A 138 16.79 17.41 2.92
N LYS A 139 17.15 16.64 3.95
CA LYS A 139 16.61 15.30 4.17
C LYS A 139 15.18 15.39 4.69
N GLN A 140 14.27 14.61 4.12
CA GLN A 140 12.87 14.60 4.50
C GLN A 140 12.35 13.18 4.68
N VAL A 141 11.50 12.94 5.66
CA VAL A 141 10.81 11.66 5.86
C VAL A 141 9.52 11.66 5.05
N MET A 142 9.34 10.68 4.17
CA MET A 142 8.12 10.46 3.39
C MET A 142 7.08 9.79 4.29
N ILE A 143 5.98 10.50 4.54
CA ILE A 143 4.91 10.08 5.46
C ILE A 143 4.36 8.69 5.13
N PRO A 144 3.86 8.42 3.91
CA PRO A 144 3.27 7.12 3.60
C PRO A 144 4.29 5.97 3.67
N ASN A 145 5.54 6.19 3.24
CA ASN A 145 6.60 5.18 3.36
C ASN A 145 6.95 4.89 4.82
N TYR A 146 6.98 5.92 5.67
CA TYR A 146 7.24 5.75 7.10
C TYR A 146 6.10 4.97 7.78
N LEU A 147 4.84 5.32 7.52
CA LEU A 147 3.69 4.60 8.08
C LEU A 147 3.66 3.12 7.68
N GLN A 148 4.12 2.82 6.45
CA GLN A 148 4.23 1.46 5.92
C GLN A 148 5.55 0.76 6.25
N ALA A 149 6.45 1.42 6.97
CA ALA A 149 7.75 0.86 7.29
C ALA A 149 7.62 -0.30 8.29
N ALA A 150 8.55 -1.26 8.19
CA ALA A 150 8.64 -2.41 9.10
C ALA A 150 8.81 -2.01 10.58
N SER A 151 9.30 -0.79 10.86
CA SER A 151 9.36 -0.24 12.22
C SER A 151 7.99 0.09 12.83
N ASN A 152 6.98 0.35 11.99
CA ASN A 152 5.62 0.70 12.41
C ASN A 152 4.63 -0.49 12.30
N CYS A 153 5.16 -1.70 12.04
CA CYS A 153 4.39 -2.93 12.07
C CYS A 153 4.37 -3.52 13.49
N ILE A 154 3.19 -3.73 14.06
CA ILE A 154 3.00 -4.23 15.44
C ILE A 154 3.38 -5.71 15.58
N VAL A 155 3.05 -6.52 14.58
CA VAL A 155 3.48 -7.91 14.50
C VAL A 155 4.55 -7.95 13.42
N SER A 156 5.76 -8.36 13.80
CA SER A 156 6.82 -8.65 12.85
C SER A 156 7.30 -10.07 13.09
N THR A 157 6.95 -10.97 12.18
CA THR A 157 7.50 -12.32 12.11
C THR A 157 8.16 -12.48 10.75
N PRO A 158 9.08 -13.46 10.57
CA PRO A 158 9.77 -13.64 9.29
C PRO A 158 8.85 -13.90 8.08
N HIS A 159 7.59 -14.30 8.31
CA HIS A 159 6.65 -14.68 7.27
C HIS A 159 5.41 -13.78 7.18
N TYR A 160 5.18 -12.94 8.19
CA TYR A 160 3.96 -12.15 8.30
C TYR A 160 4.19 -10.91 9.13
N MET A 161 3.70 -9.78 8.62
CA MET A 161 3.70 -8.50 9.31
C MET A 161 2.29 -7.91 9.35
N VAL A 162 1.95 -7.26 10.46
CA VAL A 162 0.73 -6.44 10.59
C VAL A 162 1.18 -4.99 10.64
N CYS A 163 0.94 -4.26 9.55
CA CYS A 163 1.36 -2.87 9.38
C CYS A 163 0.14 -1.95 9.26
N CYS A 164 0.38 -0.64 9.15
CA CYS A 164 -0.68 0.32 8.89
C CYS A 164 -1.36 0.03 7.53
N PRO A 165 -2.69 0.26 7.41
CA PRO A 165 -3.36 0.10 6.12
C PRO A 165 -2.84 1.13 5.11
N SER A 166 -2.78 0.74 3.83
CA SER A 166 -2.40 1.62 2.73
C SER A 166 -3.63 2.34 2.20
N GLU A 167 -3.71 3.64 2.42
CA GLU A 167 -4.77 4.47 1.82
C GLU A 167 -4.64 4.54 0.30
N CYS A 168 -3.42 4.39 -0.23
CA CYS A 168 -3.19 4.29 -1.66
C CYS A 168 -3.91 3.10 -2.29
N ASP A 169 -4.04 1.99 -1.57
CA ASP A 169 -4.71 0.79 -2.09
C ASP A 169 -6.21 1.05 -2.28
N VAL A 170 -6.81 1.90 -1.44
CA VAL A 170 -8.20 2.35 -1.61
C VAL A 170 -8.32 3.19 -2.88
N LEU A 171 -7.43 4.17 -3.08
CA LEU A 171 -7.41 5.02 -4.27
C LEU A 171 -7.19 4.21 -5.55
N LEU A 172 -6.24 3.27 -5.53
CA LEU A 172 -5.97 2.39 -6.65
C LEU A 172 -7.18 1.48 -6.93
N GLY A 173 -7.82 0.95 -5.89
CA GLY A 173 -9.03 0.14 -6.02
C GLY A 173 -10.19 0.89 -6.67
N GLU A 174 -10.39 2.18 -6.35
CA GLU A 174 -11.38 3.02 -7.03
C GLU A 174 -11.08 3.18 -8.52
N LEU A 175 -9.80 3.36 -8.88
CA LEU A 175 -9.37 3.42 -10.27
C LEU A 175 -9.58 2.09 -10.98
N GLU A 176 -9.23 0.97 -10.36
CA GLU A 176 -9.42 -0.38 -10.90
C GLU A 176 -10.88 -0.66 -11.22
N VAL A 177 -11.79 -0.34 -10.28
CA VAL A 177 -13.24 -0.51 -10.46
C VAL A 177 -13.76 0.38 -11.59
N ALA A 178 -13.34 1.64 -11.65
CA ALA A 178 -13.80 2.59 -12.66
C ALA A 178 -13.22 2.32 -14.07
N ILE A 179 -12.01 1.76 -14.15
CA ILE A 179 -11.32 1.47 -15.40
C ILE A 179 -11.75 0.11 -15.94
N GLY A 180 -11.76 -0.92 -15.09
CA GLY A 180 -12.14 -2.29 -15.44
C GLY A 180 -11.16 -3.00 -16.37
N ALA A 181 -9.90 -2.55 -16.43
CA ALA A 181 -8.86 -3.04 -17.33
C ALA A 181 -7.46 -2.82 -16.70
N PRO A 182 -6.42 -3.61 -17.07
CA PRO A 182 -5.07 -3.48 -16.51
C PRO A 182 -4.32 -2.22 -16.94
N SER A 183 -4.85 -1.49 -17.93
CA SER A 183 -4.29 -0.25 -18.44
C SER A 183 -5.37 0.69 -18.98
N ALA A 184 -5.12 2.00 -18.97
CA ALA A 184 -6.04 3.00 -19.52
C ALA A 184 -5.34 4.19 -20.17
N PRO A 185 -5.97 4.89 -21.13
CA PRO A 185 -5.43 6.14 -21.66
C PRO A 185 -5.26 7.21 -20.57
N ALA A 186 -4.19 8.00 -20.63
CA ALA A 186 -3.88 9.03 -19.64
C ALA A 186 -5.06 9.98 -19.36
N GLY A 187 -5.76 10.43 -20.40
CA GLY A 187 -6.93 11.32 -20.27
C GLY A 187 -8.07 10.71 -19.45
N ARG A 188 -8.29 9.39 -19.53
CA ARG A 188 -9.31 8.70 -18.71
C ARG A 188 -8.91 8.70 -17.23
N ILE A 189 -7.64 8.40 -16.94
CA ILE A 189 -7.10 8.39 -15.58
C ILE A 189 -7.18 9.80 -14.97
N ILE A 190 -6.73 10.82 -15.70
CA ILE A 190 -6.81 12.22 -15.25
C ILE A 190 -8.25 12.63 -14.92
N GLY A 191 -9.21 12.24 -15.77
CA GLY A 191 -10.63 12.52 -15.54
C GLY A 191 -11.18 11.88 -14.27
N LEU A 192 -10.73 10.67 -13.92
CA LEU A 192 -11.11 9.98 -12.69
C LEU A 192 -10.45 10.60 -11.46
N VAL A 193 -9.13 10.79 -11.51
CA VAL A 193 -8.34 11.29 -10.38
C VAL A 193 -8.73 12.70 -9.97
N ARG A 194 -9.16 13.56 -10.90
CA ARG A 194 -9.69 14.91 -10.59
C ARG A 194 -10.95 14.90 -9.73
N ASN A 195 -11.69 13.79 -9.70
CA ASN A 195 -12.92 13.65 -8.92
C ASN A 195 -12.71 12.88 -7.62
N MET A 196 -11.50 12.37 -7.38
CA MET A 196 -11.14 11.67 -6.15
C MET A 196 -10.81 12.67 -5.04
N THR A 197 -10.95 12.24 -3.79
CA THR A 197 -10.61 13.02 -2.61
C THR A 197 -9.20 12.69 -2.13
N SER A 198 -8.43 13.71 -1.77
CA SER A 198 -7.12 13.60 -1.12
C SER A 198 -7.15 14.38 0.19
N GLN A 199 -6.50 13.84 1.22
CA GLN A 199 -6.45 14.44 2.55
C GLN A 199 -5.43 15.61 2.58
N THR A 200 -5.90 16.80 2.20
CA THR A 200 -5.07 18.02 2.11
C THR A 200 -4.80 18.67 3.45
N THR A 201 -5.65 18.45 4.45
CA THR A 201 -5.39 18.80 5.86
C THR A 201 -6.01 17.74 6.78
N VAL A 202 -5.79 17.83 8.09
CA VAL A 202 -6.43 16.92 9.06
C VAL A 202 -7.97 17.02 8.99
N ASP A 203 -8.51 18.18 8.64
CA ASP A 203 -9.94 18.49 8.69
C ASP A 203 -10.58 18.68 7.31
N HIS A 204 -9.81 18.61 6.22
CA HIS A 204 -10.29 18.89 4.87
C HIS A 204 -9.74 17.88 3.86
N ASP A 205 -10.66 17.42 3.01
CA ASP A 205 -10.39 16.61 1.84
C ASP A 205 -10.66 17.45 0.59
N ASP A 206 -9.64 17.63 -0.25
CA ASP A 206 -9.76 18.32 -1.54
C ASP A 206 -9.30 17.42 -2.68
N PRO A 207 -9.76 17.65 -3.92
CA PRO A 207 -9.23 16.95 -5.07
C PRO A 207 -7.73 17.20 -5.26
N PRO A 208 -6.98 16.20 -5.77
CA PRO A 208 -5.54 16.33 -5.98
C PRO A 208 -5.22 17.41 -7.03
N SER A 209 -4.18 18.21 -6.77
CA SER A 209 -3.70 19.23 -7.71
C SER A 209 -2.92 18.59 -8.86
N LEU A 210 -3.61 18.30 -9.96
CA LEU A 210 -2.98 17.82 -11.18
C LEU A 210 -2.39 18.98 -11.99
N ASP A 211 -1.24 19.49 -11.54
CA ASP A 211 -0.49 20.51 -12.25
C ASP A 211 -0.02 20.02 -13.63
N GLY A 212 0.29 20.95 -14.54
CA GLY A 212 0.77 20.65 -15.89
C GLY A 212 1.93 19.63 -15.98
N PRO A 213 2.93 19.65 -15.08
CA PRO A 213 3.98 18.63 -15.06
C PRO A 213 3.46 17.21 -14.81
N LEU A 214 2.54 17.00 -13.87
CA LEU A 214 1.96 15.66 -13.59
C LEU A 214 1.16 15.13 -14.76
N THR A 215 0.38 16.00 -15.40
CA THR A 215 -0.41 15.66 -16.59
C THR A 215 0.52 15.17 -17.71
N ARG A 216 1.59 15.93 -17.99
CA ARG A 216 2.57 15.56 -19.01
C ARG A 216 3.33 14.28 -18.70
N GLN A 217 3.68 14.03 -17.43
CA GLN A 217 4.34 12.78 -17.04
C GLN A 217 3.44 11.57 -17.31
N LEU A 218 2.14 11.67 -17.03
CA LEU A 218 1.21 10.58 -17.31
C LEU A 218 1.00 10.37 -18.82
N GLU A 219 0.95 11.44 -19.59
CA GLU A 219 0.90 11.37 -21.06
C GLU A 219 2.14 10.70 -21.63
N GLN A 220 3.34 11.09 -21.17
CA GLN A 220 4.61 10.45 -21.54
C GLN A 220 4.65 8.97 -21.15
N LEU A 221 4.12 8.62 -19.99
CA LEU A 221 3.98 7.22 -19.56
C LEU A 221 3.11 6.42 -20.54
N ALA A 222 1.98 7.00 -20.97
CA ALA A 222 1.10 6.36 -21.94
C ALA A 222 1.78 6.21 -23.30
N GLU A 223 2.48 7.24 -23.79
CA GLU A 223 3.22 7.20 -25.06
C GLU A 223 4.27 6.08 -25.08
N ASN A 224 5.00 5.90 -23.98
CA ASN A 224 6.00 4.84 -23.84
C ASN A 224 5.40 3.42 -23.73
N ASN A 225 4.09 3.30 -23.49
CA ASN A 225 3.38 2.04 -23.27
C ASN A 225 2.21 1.84 -24.27
N GLY A 226 2.44 2.20 -25.54
CA GLY A 226 1.47 1.92 -26.61
C GLY A 226 0.17 2.75 -26.55
N GLY A 227 0.22 3.91 -25.90
CA GLY A 227 -0.90 4.85 -25.76
C GLY A 227 -1.77 4.63 -24.52
N ALA A 228 -1.40 3.69 -23.64
CA ALA A 228 -2.10 3.41 -22.40
C ALA A 228 -1.13 3.31 -21.22
N VAL A 229 -1.60 3.70 -20.04
CA VAL A 229 -0.84 3.60 -18.79
C VAL A 229 -1.16 2.28 -18.10
N PRO A 230 -0.17 1.43 -17.79
CA PRO A 230 -0.37 0.23 -16.98
C PRO A 230 -0.61 0.59 -15.51
N LEU A 231 -1.71 0.11 -14.92
CA LEU A 231 -2.14 0.49 -13.56
C LEU A 231 -1.30 -0.12 -12.45
N HIS A 232 -0.58 -1.21 -12.73
CA HIS A 232 0.28 -1.88 -11.75
C HIS A 232 1.76 -1.73 -12.07
N GLY A 233 2.12 -0.69 -12.82
CA GLY A 233 3.51 -0.33 -13.10
C GLY A 233 4.11 0.56 -12.02
N ARG A 234 5.43 0.49 -11.87
CA ARG A 234 6.18 1.31 -10.93
C ARG A 234 6.04 2.79 -11.23
N LEU A 235 6.06 3.21 -12.50
CA LEU A 235 5.93 4.63 -12.85
C LEU A 235 4.52 5.15 -12.60
N PHE A 236 3.49 4.32 -12.75
CA PHE A 236 2.14 4.73 -12.39
C PHE A 236 1.98 4.88 -10.88
N ALA A 237 2.53 3.94 -10.08
CA ALA A 237 2.62 4.11 -8.63
C ALA A 237 3.42 5.37 -8.25
N GLN A 238 4.47 5.70 -9.00
CA GLN A 238 5.27 6.90 -8.77
C GLN A 238 4.45 8.15 -9.08
N TRP A 239 3.65 8.12 -10.14
CA TRP A 239 2.70 9.18 -10.46
C TRP A 239 1.65 9.36 -9.37
N LEU A 240 1.07 8.26 -8.86
CA LEU A 240 0.12 8.30 -7.74
C LEU A 240 0.74 8.87 -6.47
N HIS A 241 1.99 8.52 -6.14
CA HIS A 241 2.73 9.14 -5.03
C HIS A 241 2.78 10.66 -5.13
N TYR A 242 2.88 11.21 -6.34
CA TYR A 242 2.94 12.65 -6.53
C TYR A 242 1.56 13.32 -6.68
N ALA A 243 0.56 12.58 -7.15
CA ALA A 243 -0.83 13.04 -7.18
C ALA A 243 -1.47 13.04 -5.77
N PHE A 244 -1.10 12.06 -4.93
CA PHE A 244 -1.61 11.81 -3.58
C PHE A 244 -0.45 11.65 -2.58
N PRO A 245 0.26 12.75 -2.27
CA PRO A 245 1.53 12.70 -1.55
C PRO A 245 1.46 12.18 -0.11
N ARG A 246 0.28 12.20 0.52
CA ARG A 246 0.11 11.80 1.93
C ARG A 246 -0.46 10.39 2.08
N GLU A 247 -0.96 9.82 0.99
CA GLU A 247 -1.67 8.55 0.95
C GLU A 247 -0.83 7.49 0.24
N CYS A 248 -0.16 7.87 -0.85
CA CYS A 248 0.57 6.94 -1.71
C CYS A 248 2.07 6.89 -1.39
N PRO A 249 2.64 5.71 -1.05
CA PRO A 249 4.07 5.57 -0.81
C PRO A 249 4.86 5.70 -2.11
N PHE A 250 6.08 6.22 -2.01
CA PHE A 250 7.01 6.30 -3.13
C PHE A 250 7.51 4.89 -3.49
N PRO A 251 7.36 4.45 -4.76
CA PRO A 251 7.78 3.12 -5.19
C PRO A 251 9.26 3.12 -5.57
N HIS A 252 10.09 2.81 -4.58
CA HIS A 252 11.50 2.52 -4.77
C HIS A 252 11.69 1.33 -5.72
N ARG A 253 12.86 1.27 -6.37
CA ARG A 253 13.18 0.14 -7.23
C ARG A 253 13.40 -1.11 -6.39
N ARG A 254 13.16 -2.27 -7.00
CA ARG A 254 13.43 -3.54 -6.32
C ARG A 254 14.90 -3.63 -5.93
N GLY A 255 15.15 -3.94 -4.66
CA GLY A 255 16.49 -4.09 -4.10
C GLY A 255 17.19 -2.80 -3.68
N THR A 256 16.56 -1.61 -3.81
CA THR A 256 17.16 -0.36 -3.29
C THR A 256 16.80 -0.07 -1.83
N THR A 257 15.80 -0.77 -1.28
CA THR A 257 15.34 -0.64 0.10
C THR A 257 15.20 -2.02 0.73
N ALA A 258 15.18 -2.07 2.06
CA ALA A 258 15.04 -3.26 2.87
C ALA A 258 13.91 -3.07 3.90
N SER A 259 13.05 -4.07 4.04
CA SER A 259 11.96 -4.08 5.03
C SER A 259 12.38 -4.81 6.30
N LEU A 260 13.54 -4.45 6.86
CA LEU A 260 14.05 -5.06 8.10
C LEU A 260 13.27 -4.52 9.29
N SER A 261 12.84 -5.41 10.18
CA SER A 261 12.30 -5.02 11.49
C SER A 261 13.40 -4.43 12.39
N PRO A 262 13.03 -3.69 13.45
CA PRO A 262 14.01 -3.18 14.42
C PRO A 262 14.92 -4.28 14.99
N THR A 263 14.38 -5.48 15.19
CA THR A 263 15.13 -6.65 15.68
C THR A 263 16.12 -7.20 14.65
N GLU A 264 15.80 -7.14 13.36
CA GLU A 264 16.67 -7.61 12.28
C GLU A 264 17.74 -6.59 11.90
N PHE A 265 17.41 -5.30 12.00
CA PHE A 265 18.35 -4.20 11.75
C PHE A 265 19.44 -4.12 12.84
N GLY A 266 19.07 -4.41 14.09
CA GLY A 266 19.98 -4.41 15.23
C GLY A 266 19.94 -3.12 16.03
N SER A 267 20.88 -2.94 16.97
CA SER A 267 20.80 -1.92 18.02
C SER A 267 20.91 -0.46 17.55
N GLN A 268 21.23 -0.22 16.28
CA GLN A 268 21.40 1.12 15.70
C GLN A 268 20.13 1.62 15.00
N TYR A 269 18.99 0.97 15.23
CA TYR A 269 17.72 1.37 14.63
C TYR A 269 17.19 2.71 15.16
N LEU A 270 17.63 3.14 16.35
CA LEU A 270 17.31 4.45 16.91
C LEU A 270 18.49 5.42 16.77
N ALA A 271 18.20 6.67 16.45
CA ALA A 271 19.14 7.78 16.51
C ALA A 271 19.57 8.04 17.96
N THR A 272 20.78 8.54 18.14
CA THR A 272 21.24 9.03 19.45
C THR A 272 20.64 10.40 19.75
N GLY A 273 20.51 10.76 21.03
CA GLY A 273 20.06 12.12 21.41
C GLY A 273 20.92 13.22 20.78
N ASP A 274 22.24 13.00 20.68
CA ASP A 274 23.17 13.93 20.03
C ASP A 274 22.95 14.02 18.51
N GLU A 275 22.57 12.93 17.85
CA GLU A 275 22.17 12.95 16.44
C GLU A 275 20.89 13.77 16.26
N MET A 276 19.85 13.48 17.05
CA MET A 276 18.58 14.20 16.99
C MET A 276 18.77 15.70 17.22
N GLN A 277 19.55 16.09 18.23
CA GLN A 277 19.84 17.50 18.54
C GLN A 277 20.62 18.20 17.43
N ARG A 278 21.60 17.54 16.80
CA ARG A 278 22.35 18.12 15.67
C ARG A 278 21.44 18.43 14.50
N HIS A 279 20.52 17.53 14.16
CA HIS A 279 19.56 17.76 13.08
C HIS A 279 18.53 18.85 13.44
N ALA A 280 18.01 18.84 14.67
CA ALA A 280 17.08 19.85 15.16
C ALA A 280 17.71 21.27 15.14
N ALA A 281 18.98 21.38 15.54
CA ALA A 281 19.71 22.65 15.52
C ALA A 281 19.94 23.18 14.09
N ALA A 282 20.26 22.28 13.15
CA ALA A 282 20.52 22.66 11.75
C ALA A 282 19.30 23.32 11.07
N ALA A 283 18.06 22.99 11.47
CA ALA A 283 16.86 23.64 10.94
C ALA A 283 16.71 25.11 11.35
N ASN A 284 17.23 25.49 12.51
CA ASN A 284 17.18 26.88 12.97
C ASN A 284 18.18 27.77 12.22
N GLU A 285 19.24 27.18 11.67
CA GLU A 285 20.32 27.89 10.95
C GLU A 285 20.05 28.00 9.45
N SER A 286 19.31 27.06 8.85
CA SER A 286 18.89 27.13 7.46
C SER A 286 17.71 28.09 7.29
N ALA A 287 17.99 29.36 6.99
CA ALA A 287 16.97 30.32 6.56
C ALA A 287 16.21 29.79 5.32
N PRO A 288 14.88 30.02 5.21
CA PRO A 288 14.14 29.63 4.03
C PRO A 288 14.64 30.45 2.84
N LEU A 289 15.46 29.83 1.99
CA LEU A 289 15.76 30.36 0.67
C LEU A 289 14.43 30.47 -0.06
N GLU A 290 14.03 31.70 -0.41
CA GLU A 290 12.72 31.99 -0.98
C GLU A 290 12.41 31.02 -2.12
N ALA A 291 11.29 30.32 -2.00
CA ALA A 291 10.82 29.32 -2.95
C ALA A 291 10.40 30.00 -4.26
N GLY A 292 11.38 30.29 -5.12
CA GLY A 292 11.17 30.66 -6.51
C GLY A 292 10.56 29.49 -7.32
N GLN A 293 10.27 29.73 -8.59
CA GLN A 293 9.73 28.73 -9.52
C GLN A 293 10.54 27.42 -9.62
N GLU A 294 11.83 27.44 -9.24
CA GLU A 294 12.69 26.25 -9.14
C GLU A 294 12.20 25.26 -8.05
N ALA A 295 11.64 25.74 -6.94
CA ALA A 295 11.08 24.89 -5.89
C ALA A 295 9.86 24.07 -6.35
N LYS A 296 9.13 24.58 -7.37
CA LYS A 296 8.01 23.88 -8.04
C LYS A 296 8.45 22.89 -9.13
N GLN A 297 9.71 22.87 -9.53
CA GLN A 297 10.24 21.83 -10.42
C GLN A 297 10.90 20.70 -9.63
N GLN A 298 11.39 20.99 -8.42
CA GLN A 298 12.16 20.04 -7.61
C GLN A 298 11.32 19.15 -6.67
N TRP A 299 10.00 19.35 -6.58
CA TRP A 299 9.14 18.45 -5.80
C TRP A 299 9.07 17.03 -6.40
N LEU A 300 9.28 16.90 -7.72
CA LEU A 300 9.45 15.64 -8.46
C LEU A 300 10.91 15.15 -8.46
N SER A 301 11.77 15.58 -7.53
CA SER A 301 13.22 15.31 -7.60
C SER A 301 13.61 13.84 -7.51
N GLN A 302 12.73 12.95 -7.05
CA GLN A 302 12.96 11.50 -7.05
C GLN A 302 12.37 10.79 -8.27
N TRP A 303 11.73 11.51 -9.19
CA TRP A 303 11.18 10.91 -10.40
C TRP A 303 12.28 10.20 -11.20
N SER A 304 12.02 8.96 -11.61
CA SER A 304 12.97 8.13 -12.36
C SER A 304 12.19 7.38 -13.43
N ALA A 305 12.68 7.39 -14.67
CA ALA A 305 11.97 6.89 -15.83
C ALA A 305 12.05 5.36 -16.02
N GLU A 306 12.76 4.62 -15.16
CA GLU A 306 12.85 3.17 -15.29
C GLU A 306 11.56 2.47 -14.84
N GLU A 307 10.87 1.84 -15.77
CA GLU A 307 9.65 1.08 -15.51
C GLU A 307 9.94 -0.33 -14.96
N GLU A 308 9.08 -0.81 -14.06
CA GLU A 308 9.08 -2.20 -13.59
C GLU A 308 7.63 -2.71 -13.60
N LEU A 309 7.30 -3.55 -14.58
CA LEU A 309 5.97 -4.18 -14.69
C LEU A 309 5.97 -5.56 -14.03
N LEU A 310 4.84 -5.91 -13.40
CA LEU A 310 4.61 -7.25 -12.86
C LEU A 310 4.40 -8.31 -13.95
N ALA A 311 3.89 -7.88 -15.11
CA ALA A 311 3.72 -8.72 -16.29
C ALA A 311 3.95 -7.87 -17.55
N ASP A 312 4.60 -8.44 -18.56
CA ASP A 312 4.61 -7.87 -19.89
C ASP A 312 3.25 -8.14 -20.54
N SER A 313 2.36 -7.14 -20.51
CA SER A 313 1.02 -7.23 -21.11
C SER A 313 1.08 -7.33 -22.64
N GLY A 314 2.27 -7.25 -23.26
CA GLY A 314 2.46 -7.29 -24.71
C GLY A 314 1.99 -8.57 -25.40
N ASP A 315 1.90 -9.71 -24.70
CA ASP A 315 1.67 -11.02 -25.33
C ASP A 315 0.60 -11.91 -24.69
N LEU A 316 -0.17 -11.42 -23.71
CA LEU A 316 -1.21 -12.22 -23.06
C LEU A 316 -2.54 -12.17 -23.82
N ALA A 317 -2.52 -12.61 -25.09
CA ALA A 317 -3.75 -12.97 -25.79
C ALA A 317 -4.33 -14.23 -25.14
N ALA A 318 -5.54 -14.14 -24.59
CA ALA A 318 -6.14 -15.29 -23.96
C ALA A 318 -6.44 -16.36 -25.03
N PRO A 319 -6.25 -17.66 -24.77
CA PRO A 319 -6.38 -18.71 -25.80
C PRO A 319 -7.75 -18.74 -26.50
N TRP A 320 -8.77 -18.16 -25.90
CA TRP A 320 -10.13 -18.09 -26.41
C TRP A 320 -10.38 -16.91 -27.37
N GLU A 321 -9.54 -15.87 -27.37
CA GLU A 321 -9.63 -14.75 -28.33
C GLU A 321 -9.25 -15.21 -29.75
N SER A 322 -8.30 -16.16 -29.88
CA SER A 322 -7.95 -16.81 -31.15
C SER A 322 -9.11 -17.63 -31.76
N ARG A 323 -10.05 -18.10 -30.93
CA ARG A 323 -11.13 -19.00 -31.37
C ARG A 323 -12.15 -18.29 -32.27
N HIS A 324 -12.35 -16.99 -32.12
CA HIS A 324 -13.28 -16.24 -32.97
C HIS A 324 -12.77 -16.11 -34.41
N SER A 325 -11.46 -15.87 -34.60
CA SER A 325 -10.84 -15.80 -35.92
C SER A 325 -10.82 -17.15 -36.63
N ALA A 326 -10.59 -18.25 -35.89
CA ALA A 326 -10.61 -19.61 -36.44
C ALA A 326 -12.02 -20.05 -36.85
N LEU A 327 -13.06 -19.69 -36.08
CA LEU A 327 -14.46 -19.99 -36.42
C LEU A 327 -14.92 -19.23 -37.66
N ILE A 328 -14.56 -17.94 -37.80
CA ILE A 328 -14.89 -17.13 -38.98
C ILE A 328 -14.15 -17.66 -40.22
N GLY A 329 -12.85 -17.99 -40.09
CA GLY A 329 -12.07 -18.60 -41.16
C GLY A 329 -12.63 -19.95 -41.60
N GLY A 330 -13.02 -20.80 -40.66
CA GLY A 330 -13.66 -22.09 -40.95
C GLY A 330 -15.00 -21.94 -41.68
N LEU A 331 -15.83 -20.98 -41.27
CA LEU A 331 -17.12 -20.70 -41.94
C LEU A 331 -16.92 -20.25 -43.39
N LEU A 332 -15.93 -19.38 -43.65
CA LEU A 332 -15.60 -18.92 -45.00
C LEU A 332 -15.12 -20.07 -45.89
N VAL A 333 -14.28 -20.97 -45.38
CA VAL A 333 -13.83 -22.15 -46.13
C VAL A 333 -15.01 -23.06 -46.47
N VAL A 334 -15.92 -23.31 -45.52
CA VAL A 334 -17.13 -24.12 -45.77
C VAL A 334 -18.02 -23.47 -46.85
N LEU A 335 -18.23 -22.15 -46.78
CA LEU A 335 -19.02 -21.43 -47.79
C LEU A 335 -18.39 -21.52 -49.19
N VAL A 336 -17.06 -21.43 -49.29
CA VAL A 336 -16.33 -21.59 -50.56
C VAL A 336 -16.46 -23.01 -51.08
N VAL A 337 -16.32 -24.04 -50.23
CA VAL A 337 -16.47 -25.45 -50.63
C VAL A 337 -17.90 -25.74 -51.11
N VAL A 338 -18.92 -25.23 -50.42
CA VAL A 338 -20.33 -25.38 -50.83
C VAL A 338 -20.58 -24.68 -52.18
N ALA A 339 -20.01 -23.50 -52.41
CA ALA A 339 -20.11 -22.80 -53.69
C ALA A 339 -19.44 -23.57 -54.84
N ILE A 340 -18.30 -24.22 -54.57
CA ILE A 340 -17.60 -25.05 -55.57
C ILE A 340 -18.41 -26.32 -55.88
N LEU A 341 -18.95 -27.00 -54.86
CA LEU A 341 -19.74 -28.22 -55.04
C LEU A 341 -21.07 -27.95 -55.76
N THR A 342 -21.73 -26.83 -55.49
CA THR A 342 -22.96 -26.44 -56.21
C THR A 342 -22.67 -26.08 -57.68
N LYS A 343 -21.53 -25.46 -57.98
CA LYS A 343 -21.10 -25.24 -59.37
C LYS A 343 -20.73 -26.53 -60.10
N LEU A 344 -20.11 -27.49 -59.42
CA LEU A 344 -19.75 -28.79 -60.02
C LEU A 344 -20.99 -29.68 -60.22
N GLY A 345 -21.96 -29.66 -59.29
CA GLY A 345 -23.23 -30.38 -59.42
C GLY A 345 -24.15 -29.83 -60.53
N GLY A 346 -24.06 -28.53 -60.83
CA GLY A 346 -24.80 -27.90 -61.93
C GLY A 346 -24.32 -28.29 -63.34
N ILE A 347 -23.12 -28.86 -63.49
CA ILE A 347 -22.55 -29.25 -64.79
C ILE A 347 -22.99 -30.66 -65.22
N ALA A 348 -23.48 -31.49 -64.30
CA ALA A 348 -23.88 -32.88 -64.59
C ALA A 348 -25.36 -33.06 -64.99
N GLY A 349 -26.19 -32.00 -64.95
CA GLY A 349 -27.65 -32.10 -65.14
C GLY A 349 -28.17 -31.86 -66.56
N GLY A 350 -27.31 -31.60 -67.55
CA GLY A 350 -27.74 -31.16 -68.88
C GLY A 350 -27.33 -32.10 -70.01
N LYS A 351 -28.10 -33.18 -70.26
CA LYS A 351 -28.41 -33.71 -71.61
C LYS A 351 -29.30 -34.95 -71.54
N GLY A 352 -30.51 -34.82 -72.08
CA GLY A 352 -31.44 -35.92 -72.31
C GLY A 352 -32.81 -35.44 -72.79
N GLY A 353 -32.86 -34.80 -73.97
CA GLY A 353 -34.04 -34.81 -74.85
C GLY A 353 -33.84 -35.90 -75.92
N PRO A 354 -34.89 -36.33 -76.65
CA PRO A 354 -36.01 -35.53 -77.14
C PRO A 354 -37.35 -35.75 -76.41
#